data_AF-A0A8B3N9W6-F1
#
_entry.id   AF-A0A8B3N9W6-F1
#
_cell.length_a   1.000
_cell.length_b   1.000
_cell.length_c   1.000
_cell.angle_alpha   90.00
_cell.angle_beta   90.00
_cell.angle_gamma   90.00
#
_symmetry.space_group_name_H-M   'P 1'
#
loop_
_entity.id
_entity.type
_entity.pdbx_description
1 polymer ?
#
loop_
_entity_poly.entity_id
_entity_poly.type
_entity_poly.pdbx_seq_one_letter_code
_entity_poly.pdbx_strand_id
1 'polypeptide(L)'
;DEFSIAIWIARYRIIVTGYPRWIFWNRGLVGPDVTILIRMEPDHQTVRDFLIAPAHQAQSALRMLNANNGVRLDAFLFASLDPVVEMGRRESVSAIP
;
A
#
# COMPACT_ATOMS: atom_id res chain seq x y z
N ASP A 1 1.66 16.96 15.09
CA ASP A 1 0.93 16.60 13.87
C ASP A 1 0.35 15.21 13.95
N GLU A 2 -0.72 15.02 13.20
CA GLU A 2 -1.32 13.73 12.86
C GLU A 2 -1.22 13.62 11.33
N PHE A 3 -0.95 12.42 10.81
CA PHE A 3 -0.92 12.16 9.37
C PHE A 3 -2.08 11.26 8.97
N SER A 4 -2.51 11.39 7.72
CA SER A 4 -3.69 10.76 7.17
C SER A 4 -3.33 9.63 6.21
N ILE A 5 -4.12 8.55 6.25
CA ILE A 5 -3.85 7.33 5.49
C ILE A 5 -5.07 6.91 4.68
N ALA A 6 -4.85 6.56 3.41
CA ALA A 6 -5.81 5.82 2.60
C ALA A 6 -5.48 4.33 2.59
N ILE A 7 -6.45 3.47 2.89
CA ILE A 7 -6.28 2.01 2.85
C ILE A 7 -7.09 1.44 1.68
N TRP A 8 -6.41 0.75 0.76
CA TRP A 8 -7.02 0.07 -0.38
C TRP A 8 -6.76 -1.43 -0.34
N ILE A 9 -7.78 -2.23 -0.63
CA ILE A 9 -7.66 -3.68 -0.71
C ILE A 9 -7.48 -4.09 -2.17
N ALA A 10 -6.38 -4.77 -2.46
CA ALA A 10 -6.06 -5.32 -3.76
C ALA A 10 -6.31 -6.83 -3.75
N ARG A 11 -7.29 -7.28 -4.53
CA ARG A 11 -7.74 -8.68 -4.54
C ARG A 11 -6.96 -9.49 -5.57
N TYR A 12 -6.52 -10.68 -5.14
CA TYR A 12 -5.83 -11.64 -5.98
C TYR A 12 -6.68 -12.09 -7.17
N ARG A 13 -6.08 -12.11 -8.35
CA ARG A 13 -6.65 -12.59 -9.62
C ARG A 13 -5.56 -13.29 -10.42
N ILE A 14 -5.89 -14.40 -11.06
CA ILE A 14 -5.08 -14.99 -12.13
C ILE A 14 -5.59 -14.44 -13.46
N ILE A 15 -4.69 -13.89 -14.27
CA ILE A 15 -5.01 -13.48 -15.64
C ILE A 15 -4.76 -14.63 -16.62
N VAL A 16 -5.21 -14.49 -17.88
CA VAL A 16 -5.11 -15.54 -18.92
C VAL A 16 -3.69 -16.10 -19.08
N THR A 17 -2.66 -15.30 -18.82
CA THR A 17 -1.25 -15.72 -18.90
C THR A 17 -0.75 -16.52 -17.69
N GLY A 18 -1.62 -16.83 -16.71
CA GLY A 18 -1.29 -17.61 -15.51
C GLY A 18 -0.59 -16.81 -14.40
N TYR A 19 -0.19 -15.57 -14.66
CA TYR A 19 0.49 -14.75 -13.66
C TYR A 19 -0.48 -14.12 -12.66
N PRO A 20 -0.12 -14.04 -11.37
CA PRO A 20 -0.93 -13.37 -10.39
C PRO A 20 -0.93 -11.85 -10.60
N ARG A 21 -2.10 -11.27 -10.36
CA ARG A 21 -2.38 -9.84 -10.38
C ARG A 21 -3.23 -9.46 -9.19
N TRP A 22 -3.07 -8.23 -8.72
CA TRP A 22 -3.89 -7.69 -7.64
C TRP A 22 -4.67 -6.49 -8.15
N ILE A 23 -5.99 -6.64 -8.24
CA ILE A 23 -6.89 -5.59 -8.72
C ILE A 23 -7.45 -4.85 -7.51
N PHE A 24 -7.35 -3.52 -7.54
CA PHE A 24 -7.89 -2.66 -6.48
C PHE A 24 -8.74 -1.54 -7.07
N TRP A 25 -9.63 -1.01 -6.24
CA TRP A 25 -10.39 0.19 -6.57
C TRP A 25 -9.98 1.28 -5.60
N ASN A 26 -9.46 2.38 -6.12
CA ASN A 26 -9.45 3.61 -5.35
C ASN A 26 -10.85 4.24 -5.45
N ARG A 27 -11.48 4.50 -4.30
CA ARG A 27 -12.41 5.62 -4.20
C ARG A 27 -11.52 6.85 -4.05
N GLY A 28 -11.72 7.86 -4.89
CA GLY A 28 -10.91 9.08 -4.88
C GLY A 28 -10.96 9.75 -3.51
N LEU A 29 -10.02 9.38 -2.64
CA LEU A 29 -9.76 10.06 -1.39
C LEU A 29 -8.84 11.23 -1.72
N VAL A 30 -9.33 12.45 -1.49
CA VAL A 30 -8.55 13.67 -1.67
C VAL A 30 -7.70 13.87 -0.41
N GLY A 31 -6.39 14.06 -0.59
CA GLY A 31 -5.50 14.54 0.47
C GLY A 31 -4.98 13.58 1.54
N PRO A 32 -4.91 12.23 1.37
CA PRO A 32 -4.12 11.43 2.29
C PRO A 32 -2.62 11.75 2.14
N ASP A 33 -1.84 11.57 3.20
CA ASP A 33 -0.37 11.70 3.14
C ASP A 33 0.24 10.43 2.53
N VAL A 34 -0.27 9.26 2.96
CA VAL A 34 0.21 7.94 2.58
C VAL A 34 -0.95 7.04 2.15
N THR A 35 -0.70 6.18 1.17
CA THR A 35 -1.62 5.10 0.79
C THR A 35 -1.01 3.74 1.10
N ILE A 36 -1.81 2.89 1.72
CA ILE A 36 -1.51 1.49 1.97
C ILE A 36 -2.34 0.64 1.02
N LEU A 37 -1.68 -0.13 0.15
CA LEU A 37 -2.32 -1.15 -0.66
C LEU A 37 -2.07 -2.52 -0.03
N ILE A 38 -3.16 -3.17 0.38
CA ILE A 38 -3.14 -4.51 0.98
C ILE A 38 -3.30 -5.53 -0.13
N ARG A 39 -2.26 -6.33 -0.41
CA ARG A 39 -2.37 -7.45 -1.34
C ARG A 39 -2.92 -8.66 -0.60
N MET A 40 -4.00 -9.24 -1.10
CA MET A 40 -4.59 -10.47 -0.53
C MET A 40 -3.99 -11.72 -1.15
N GLU A 41 -3.95 -12.83 -0.43
CA GLU A 41 -3.73 -14.16 -0.99
C GLU A 41 -4.96 -14.65 -1.80
N PRO A 42 -4.85 -15.77 -2.55
CA PRO A 42 -5.95 -16.31 -3.36
C PRO A 42 -7.24 -16.61 -2.60
N ASP A 43 -7.14 -16.85 -1.29
CA ASP A 43 -8.28 -17.10 -0.40
C ASP A 43 -9.12 -15.83 -0.11
N HIS A 44 -8.61 -14.64 -0.46
CA HIS A 44 -9.20 -13.33 -0.18
C HIS A 44 -9.48 -13.09 1.32
N GLN A 45 -8.84 -13.84 2.21
CA GLN A 45 -8.95 -13.72 3.66
C GLN A 45 -7.59 -13.43 4.29
N THR A 46 -6.53 -14.01 3.74
CA THR A 46 -5.17 -13.84 4.22
C THR A 46 -4.53 -12.65 3.53
N VAL A 47 -3.89 -11.78 4.31
CA VAL A 47 -3.06 -10.71 3.77
C VAL A 47 -1.73 -11.34 3.33
N ARG A 48 -1.31 -11.01 2.11
CA ARG A 48 0.00 -11.36 1.59
C ARG A 48 1.07 -10.41 2.10
N ASP A 49 0.87 -9.11 1.85
CA ASP A 49 1.81 -8.05 2.18
C ASP A 49 1.18 -6.65 1.96
N PHE A 50 1.95 -5.62 2.32
CA PHE A 50 1.56 -4.22 2.28
C PHE A 50 2.51 -3.43 1.36
N LEU A 51 1.94 -2.69 0.42
CA LEU A 51 2.65 -1.67 -0.34
C LEU A 51 2.31 -0.29 0.20
N ILE A 52 3.30 0.42 0.68
CA ILE A 52 3.18 1.76 1.27
C ILE A 52 3.76 2.77 0.29
N ALA A 53 2.95 3.70 -0.17
CA ALA A 53 3.34 4.69 -1.16
C ALA A 53 2.87 6.09 -0.76
N PRO A 54 3.59 7.15 -1.18
CA PRO A 54 3.04 8.50 -1.16
C PRO A 54 1.69 8.54 -1.88
N ALA A 55 0.73 9.30 -1.36
CA ALA A 55 -0.63 9.30 -1.90
C ALA A 55 -0.71 9.64 -3.39
N HIS A 56 0.08 10.60 -3.86
CA HIS A 56 0.12 11.00 -5.27
C HIS A 56 0.63 9.89 -6.20
N GLN A 57 1.62 9.10 -5.75
CA GLN A 57 2.10 7.91 -6.49
C GLN A 57 0.97 6.88 -6.61
N ALA A 58 0.30 6.55 -5.50
CA ALA A 58 -0.76 5.56 -5.50
C ALA A 58 -1.98 5.96 -6.34
N GLN A 59 -2.36 7.24 -6.37
CA GLN A 59 -3.48 7.73 -7.18
C GLN A 59 -3.23 7.59 -8.69
N SER A 60 -1.98 7.71 -9.12
CA SER A 60 -1.59 7.56 -10.53
C SER A 60 -1.34 6.11 -10.96
N ALA A 61 -1.30 5.17 -10.00
CA ALA A 61 -1.03 3.77 -10.26
C ALA A 61 -2.13 3.12 -11.10
N LEU A 62 -1.73 2.18 -11.96
CA LEU A 62 -2.71 1.29 -12.58
C LEU A 62 -3.43 0.49 -11.50
N ARG A 63 -4.74 0.33 -11.64
CA ARG A 63 -5.62 -0.45 -10.74
C ARG A 63 -5.35 -1.97 -10.76
N MET A 64 -4.16 -2.39 -11.21
CA MET A 64 -3.75 -3.78 -11.35
C MET A 64 -2.23 -3.87 -11.08
N LEU A 65 -1.87 -4.51 -9.97
CA LEU A 65 -0.49 -4.73 -9.56
C LEU A 65 0.01 -6.10 -10.04
N ASN A 66 1.31 -6.18 -10.28
CA ASN A 66 2.08 -7.38 -10.59
C ASN A 66 2.78 -7.92 -9.33
N ALA A 67 3.19 -9.19 -9.34
CA ALA A 67 3.82 -9.85 -8.19
C ALA A 67 5.08 -9.12 -7.71
N ASN A 68 5.94 -8.73 -8.65
CA ASN A 68 7.25 -8.15 -8.38
C ASN A 68 7.30 -6.64 -8.67
N ASN A 69 6.14 -5.98 -8.66
CA ASN A 69 5.95 -4.54 -8.85
C ASN A 69 6.84 -3.93 -9.96
N GLY A 70 6.66 -4.38 -11.20
CA GLY A 70 7.36 -3.83 -12.36
C GLY A 70 6.82 -2.46 -12.74
N VAL A 71 7.61 -1.41 -12.46
CA VAL A 71 7.69 -0.12 -13.17
C VAL A 71 6.63 0.96 -12.91
N ARG A 72 5.49 0.71 -12.24
CA ARG A 72 4.38 1.71 -12.22
C ARG A 72 3.81 2.14 -10.87
N LEU A 73 4.43 1.76 -9.77
CA LEU A 73 4.07 2.25 -8.44
C LEU A 73 5.35 2.28 -7.59
N ASP A 74 5.81 3.49 -7.27
CA ASP A 74 6.92 3.67 -6.33
C ASP A 74 6.39 3.50 -4.91
N ALA A 75 6.58 2.30 -4.37
CA ALA A 75 6.08 1.87 -3.08
C ALA A 75 7.09 0.99 -2.38
N PHE A 76 7.12 1.11 -1.06
CA PHE A 76 7.85 0.23 -0.19
C PHE A 76 7.01 -1.01 0.14
N LEU A 77 7.64 -2.20 0.04
CA LEU A 77 7.01 -3.48 0.33
C LEU A 77 7.33 -3.91 1.77
N PHE A 78 6.30 -4.22 2.55
CA PHE A 78 6.43 -4.67 3.93
C PHE A 78 5.56 -5.89 4.22
N ALA A 79 6.04 -6.73 5.14
CA ALA A 79 5.28 -7.88 5.64
C ALA A 79 4.27 -7.51 6.74
N SER A 80 4.43 -6.35 7.37
CA SER A 80 3.58 -5.85 8.45
C SER A 80 3.30 -4.34 8.30
N LEU A 81 2.39 -3.83 9.12
CA LEU A 81 2.09 -2.39 9.22
C LEU A 81 2.92 -1.67 10.28
N ASP A 82 3.90 -2.34 10.91
CA ASP A 82 4.74 -1.75 11.95
C ASP A 82 5.39 -0.42 11.51
N PRO A 83 5.89 -0.26 10.27
CA PRO A 83 6.46 1.03 9.85
C PRO A 83 5.46 2.20 9.88
N VAL A 84 4.18 1.93 9.66
CA VAL A 84 3.12 2.95 9.73
C VAL A 84 2.84 3.32 11.18
N VAL A 85 2.85 2.33 12.07
CA VAL A 85 2.67 2.54 13.52
C VAL A 85 3.84 3.36 14.06
N GLU A 86 5.07 3.02 13.69
CA GLU A 86 6.26 3.78 14.08
C GLU A 86 6.25 5.22 13.53
N MET A 87 5.71 5.44 12.31
CA MET A 87 5.55 6.79 11.76
C MET A 87 4.59 7.66 12.57
N GLY A 88 3.57 7.07 13.19
CA GLY A 88 2.61 7.78 14.04
C GLY A 88 3.06 7.94 15.49
N ARG A 89 4.19 7.34 15.86
CA ARG A 89 4.70 7.39 17.22
C ARG A 89 5.19 8.80 17.54
N ARG A 90 4.75 9.32 18.69
CA ARG A 90 5.23 10.61 19.21
C ARG A 90 6.59 10.40 19.85
N GLU A 91 7.62 10.99 19.26
CA GLU A 91 8.96 11.04 19.85
C GLU A 91 9.18 12.39 20.55
N SER A 92 9.80 12.37 21.73
CA SER A 92 10.16 13.60 22.42
C SER A 92 11.32 14.28 21.70
N VAL A 93 11.22 15.57 21.43
CA VAL A 93 12.26 16.40 20.77
C VAL A 93 13.49 16.64 21.68
N SER A 94 13.74 15.79 22.68
CA SER A 94 14.82 15.99 23.67
C SER A 94 16.19 15.46 23.25
N ALA A 95 16.39 15.04 22.00
CA ALA A 95 17.68 14.56 21.54
C ALA A 95 17.90 14.84 20.05
N ILE A 96 18.13 16.10 19.72
CA ILE A 96 18.92 16.45 18.54
C ILE A 96 20.11 17.25 19.11
N PRO A 97 21.31 16.65 19.21
CA PRO A 97 22.52 17.39 19.57
C PRO A 97 22.88 18.43 18.50
#